data_AF-A0A9E4DGT4-F1
#
_entry.id   AF-A0A9E4DGT4-F1
#
_cell.length_a   1.000
_cell.length_b   1.000
_cell.length_c   1.000
_cell.angle_alpha   90.00
_cell.angle_beta   90.00
_cell.angle_gamma   90.00
#
_symmetry.space_group_name_H-M   'P 1'
#
loop_
_entity.id
_entity.type
_entity.pdbx_description
1 polymer ?
#
loop_
_entity_poly.entity_id
_entity_poly.type
_entity_poly.pdbx_seq_one_letter_code
_entity_poly.pdbx_strand_id
1 'polypeptide(L)'
;MNLFTICPDAGPQALGLVLPYPQSQGVFITPEGAIADKDGTIHARAFAGWRVLGAAGRKSHLQIRLDSRSIRAPINGETPLALFEAEIASLLATRGEADAKVRLRVICEGKEGLRLRAANHEGALCVDATGRVWLDGEAWSALKRGGAEGARIDLRAVNLLAPDLTRDLEAVGFPFDPSAILGEDPGPWLLFSTRRSPCLRPVLWRGSAAGSRAAKRLGAAFAWAAEEPREDVRALRFQKVLEDLIESPDGPDSPDWNLIERLLDEVGPFVPLSCLDIVADLHAVPAAATTLLFRTDVDRLAARLDLESHTRLLWAAVPHDAWAAGLSNTLLAIKRALDQTGCYAPKAARREAEHHLVQRIGTIALLKPELKGHLALAMQKNGFGALIHQDLRLPPVKAVCEPGLRAAAQKMICRSGDAPPPTCEGHMRPALPPPLAGFDDSWRDLLAAPLLAAEVSSGSRPNCADTNFFLRQCRL
;
A
#
# COMPACT_ATOMS: atom_id res chain seq x y z
N MET A 1 11.19 -16.04 37.07
CA MET A 1 12.22 -15.14 36.53
C MET A 1 13.33 -15.11 37.58
N ASN A 2 14.49 -15.70 37.32
CA ASN A 2 15.59 -15.68 38.29
C ASN A 2 16.55 -14.56 37.91
N LEU A 3 16.71 -13.58 38.80
CA LEU A 3 17.67 -12.50 38.66
C LEU A 3 19.06 -13.05 38.96
N PHE A 4 19.98 -13.00 38.01
CA PHE A 4 21.40 -13.16 38.31
C PHE A 4 21.98 -11.78 38.59
N THR A 5 22.46 -11.59 39.81
CA THR A 5 23.15 -10.37 40.21
C THR A 5 24.64 -10.65 40.10
N ILE A 6 25.32 -10.03 39.14
CA ILE A 6 26.78 -10.04 39.10
C ILE A 6 27.22 -8.81 39.88
N CYS A 7 27.78 -9.01 41.08
CA CYS A 7 28.48 -7.96 41.79
C CYS A 7 29.93 -7.94 41.30
N PRO A 8 30.39 -6.89 40.59
CA PRO A 8 31.82 -6.68 40.41
C PRO A 8 32.44 -6.32 41.77
N ASP A 9 33.63 -6.82 42.07
CA ASP A 9 34.38 -6.57 43.32
C ASP A 9 34.85 -5.10 43.49
N ALA A 10 34.24 -4.14 42.78
CA ALA A 10 34.53 -2.72 42.91
C ALA A 10 33.26 -1.87 42.70
N GLY A 11 32.51 -1.63 43.78
CA GLY A 11 31.52 -0.54 43.89
C GLY A 11 30.04 -0.93 43.73
N PRO A 12 29.09 -0.13 44.26
CA PRO A 12 27.70 -0.50 44.47
C PRO A 12 26.79 -0.32 43.24
N GLN A 13 27.28 -0.58 42.03
CA GLN A 13 26.41 -0.68 40.84
C GLN A 13 26.29 -2.15 40.44
N ALA A 14 25.28 -2.82 41.01
CA ALA A 14 24.88 -4.15 40.58
C ALA A 14 24.32 -4.07 39.16
N LEU A 15 25.04 -4.66 38.20
CA LEU A 15 24.59 -4.78 36.82
C LEU A 15 23.63 -5.97 36.76
N GLY A 16 22.32 -5.69 36.77
CA GLY A 16 21.28 -6.69 36.63
C GLY A 16 21.26 -7.25 35.21
N LEU A 17 22.00 -8.34 34.98
CA LEU A 17 21.98 -9.06 33.71
C LEU A 17 20.86 -10.11 33.74
N VAL A 18 19.73 -9.78 33.11
CA VAL A 18 18.69 -10.78 32.80
C VAL A 18 19.18 -11.57 31.58
N LEU A 19 19.94 -12.64 31.82
CA LEU A 19 20.27 -13.60 30.78
C LEU A 19 19.02 -14.46 30.52
N PRO A 20 18.42 -14.42 29.30
CA PRO A 20 17.36 -15.34 28.96
C PRO A 20 17.94 -16.76 29.03
N TYR A 21 17.31 -17.63 29.81
CA TYR A 21 17.60 -19.07 29.82
C TYR A 21 17.67 -19.58 28.36
N PRO A 22 18.51 -20.55 28.01
CA PRO A 22 18.52 -21.11 26.65
C PRO A 22 17.10 -21.56 26.27
N GLN A 23 16.44 -20.74 25.46
CA GLN A 23 15.08 -20.96 25.04
C GLN A 23 15.09 -22.16 24.09
N SER A 24 14.23 -23.14 24.35
CA SER A 24 14.11 -24.31 23.48
C SER A 24 13.31 -24.03 22.20
N GLN A 25 12.64 -22.87 22.16
CA GLN A 25 11.78 -22.39 21.08
C GLN A 25 12.07 -20.91 20.81
N GLY A 26 11.74 -20.44 19.61
CA GLY A 26 11.80 -19.03 19.29
C GLY A 26 10.61 -18.28 19.89
N VAL A 27 10.83 -17.04 20.31
CA VAL A 27 9.83 -16.23 21.02
C VAL A 27 9.72 -14.84 20.43
N PHE A 28 8.56 -14.22 20.64
CA PHE A 28 8.39 -12.79 20.43
C PHE A 28 8.62 -12.05 21.75
N ILE A 29 9.29 -10.91 21.67
CA ILE A 29 9.54 -10.00 22.78
C ILE A 29 8.74 -8.73 22.50
N THR A 30 7.93 -8.31 23.47
CA THR A 30 7.10 -7.11 23.39
C THR A 30 7.97 -5.84 23.50
N PRO A 31 7.42 -4.64 23.18
CA PRO A 31 8.14 -3.38 23.35
C PRO A 31 8.65 -3.14 24.77
N GLU A 32 7.96 -3.66 25.78
CA GLU A 32 8.33 -3.56 27.20
C GLU A 32 9.44 -4.54 27.60
N GLY A 33 9.91 -5.39 26.67
CA GLY A 33 10.95 -6.38 26.91
C GLY A 33 10.44 -7.69 27.52
N ALA A 34 9.12 -7.87 27.65
CA ALA A 34 8.52 -9.11 28.12
C ALA A 34 8.44 -10.14 26.98
N ILE A 35 8.52 -11.42 27.31
CA ILE A 35 8.20 -12.49 26.34
C ILE A 35 6.69 -12.49 26.14
N ALA A 36 6.24 -12.44 24.89
CA ALA A 36 4.83 -12.62 24.57
C ALA A 36 4.36 -13.99 25.06
N ASP A 37 3.34 -14.00 25.91
CA ASP A 37 2.85 -15.19 26.60
C ASP A 37 1.55 -15.74 25.98
N LYS A 38 0.88 -14.96 25.12
CA LYS A 38 -0.36 -15.31 24.45
C LYS A 38 -0.36 -14.91 22.98
N ASP A 39 -1.12 -15.65 22.17
CA ASP A 39 -1.44 -15.25 20.82
C ASP A 39 -2.08 -13.85 20.82
N GLY A 40 -1.65 -12.99 19.89
CA GLY A 40 -2.08 -11.59 19.85
C GLY A 40 -2.14 -11.02 18.45
N THR A 41 -2.88 -9.92 18.30
CA THR A 41 -2.88 -9.09 17.08
C THR A 41 -2.05 -7.83 17.33
N ILE A 42 -1.19 -7.51 16.39
CA ILE A 42 -0.34 -6.31 16.35
C ILE A 42 -0.62 -5.54 15.06
N HIS A 43 -0.60 -4.21 15.13
CA HIS A 43 -0.72 -3.39 13.94
C HIS A 43 0.55 -3.51 13.09
N ALA A 44 0.38 -3.63 11.77
CA ALA A 44 1.46 -3.83 10.82
C ALA A 44 2.48 -2.68 10.77
N ARG A 45 2.14 -1.49 11.29
CA ARG A 45 3.07 -0.34 11.43
C ARG A 45 3.48 -0.06 12.88
N ALA A 46 3.11 -0.93 13.81
CA ALA A 46 3.45 -0.81 15.23
C ALA A 46 4.48 -1.87 15.67
N PHE A 47 5.41 -2.23 14.78
CA PHE A 47 6.50 -3.16 15.09
C PHE A 47 7.65 -2.53 15.88
N ALA A 48 7.61 -1.20 16.08
CA ALA A 48 8.60 -0.53 16.91
C ALA A 48 8.62 -1.16 18.32
N GLY A 49 9.81 -1.57 18.77
CA GLY A 49 10.02 -2.24 20.06
C GLY A 49 9.75 -3.75 20.06
N TRP A 50 8.97 -4.29 19.11
CA TRP A 50 8.79 -5.72 18.96
C TRP A 50 10.05 -6.38 18.41
N ARG A 51 10.45 -7.49 19.02
CA ARG A 51 11.62 -8.26 18.61
C ARG A 51 11.29 -9.74 18.51
N VAL A 52 12.05 -10.43 17.68
CA VAL A 52 11.98 -11.88 17.52
C VAL A 52 13.30 -12.47 17.97
N LEU A 53 13.24 -13.45 18.87
CA LEU A 53 14.42 -14.11 19.39
C LEU A 53 14.43 -15.57 18.92
N GLY A 54 15.46 -15.94 18.17
CA GLY A 54 15.73 -17.34 17.82
C GLY A 54 16.30 -18.12 19.00
N ALA A 55 16.14 -19.45 18.97
CA ALA A 55 16.77 -20.32 19.95
C ALA A 55 18.31 -20.32 19.75
N ALA A 56 19.06 -20.12 20.83
CA ALA A 56 20.52 -20.01 20.78
C ALA A 56 21.16 -21.27 20.16
N GLY A 57 22.09 -21.07 19.22
CA GLY A 57 22.82 -22.15 18.54
C GLY A 57 21.99 -22.98 17.56
N ARG A 58 20.74 -22.60 17.27
CA ARG A 58 19.83 -23.33 16.37
C ARG A 58 19.39 -22.47 15.20
N LYS A 59 19.19 -23.12 14.05
CA LYS A 59 18.60 -22.47 12.87
C LYS A 59 17.15 -22.09 13.18
N SER A 60 16.90 -20.79 13.17
CA SER A 60 15.60 -20.19 13.47
C SER A 60 15.14 -19.37 12.27
N HIS A 61 13.85 -19.39 11.97
CA HIS A 61 13.27 -18.52 10.95
C HIS A 61 11.91 -17.97 11.39
N LEU A 62 11.61 -16.77 10.91
CA LEU A 62 10.29 -16.16 11.01
C LEU A 62 9.48 -16.65 9.81
N GLN A 63 8.41 -17.38 10.08
CA GLN A 63 7.41 -17.69 9.09
C GLN A 63 6.34 -16.60 9.09
N ILE A 64 6.15 -15.98 7.93
CA ILE A 64 5.16 -14.94 7.67
C ILE A 64 4.14 -15.54 6.69
N ARG A 65 2.91 -15.79 7.14
CA ARG A 65 1.91 -16.55 6.37
C ARG A 65 0.65 -15.73 6.11
N LEU A 66 0.23 -15.68 4.85
CA LEU A 66 -1.07 -15.18 4.42
C LEU A 66 -1.83 -16.35 3.78
N ASP A 67 -2.89 -16.81 4.43
CA ASP A 67 -3.66 -18.00 4.02
C ASP A 67 -2.79 -19.26 3.86
N SER A 68 -2.75 -19.83 2.64
CA SER A 68 -1.91 -20.97 2.27
C SER A 68 -0.49 -20.58 1.86
N ARG A 69 -0.19 -19.29 1.70
CA ARG A 69 1.09 -18.81 1.20
C ARG A 69 2.01 -18.37 2.35
N SER A 70 3.30 -18.72 2.31
CA SER A 70 4.25 -18.27 3.34
C SER A 70 5.59 -17.78 2.80
N ILE A 71 6.18 -16.86 3.57
CA ILE A 71 7.56 -16.40 3.45
C ILE A 71 8.29 -16.91 4.68
N ARG A 72 9.55 -17.32 4.52
CA ARG A 72 10.45 -17.67 5.62
C ARG A 72 11.65 -16.76 5.58
N ALA A 73 11.88 -16.02 6.65
CA ALA A 73 13.05 -15.18 6.80
C ALA A 73 13.96 -15.73 7.91
N PRO A 74 15.27 -15.87 7.68
CA PRO A 74 16.19 -16.35 8.70
C PRO A 74 16.25 -15.38 9.89
N ILE A 75 16.35 -15.91 11.11
CA ILE A 75 16.53 -15.13 12.33
C ILE A 75 17.88 -15.49 12.95
N ASN A 76 18.71 -14.47 13.14
CA ASN A 76 20.02 -14.60 13.76
C ASN A 76 20.01 -13.89 15.12
N GLY A 77 19.84 -14.66 16.20
CA GLY A 77 19.75 -14.12 17.55
C GLY A 77 18.49 -13.28 17.76
N GLU A 78 18.66 -12.07 18.26
CA GLU A 78 17.59 -11.08 18.46
C GLU A 78 17.47 -10.20 17.22
N THR A 79 16.29 -10.16 16.61
CA THR A 79 16.03 -9.44 15.36
C THR A 79 14.79 -8.56 15.52
N PRO A 80 14.87 -7.24 15.27
CA PRO A 80 13.70 -6.36 15.33
C PRO A 80 12.63 -6.77 14.30
N LEU A 81 11.36 -6.78 14.71
CA LEU A 81 10.26 -7.13 13.81
C LEU A 81 10.05 -6.06 12.73
N ALA A 82 10.47 -4.82 13.00
CA ALA A 82 10.46 -3.72 12.03
C ALA A 82 11.29 -3.99 10.77
N LEU A 83 12.27 -4.91 10.82
CA LEU A 83 13.02 -5.34 9.64
C LEU A 83 12.14 -6.08 8.61
N PHE A 84 10.96 -6.57 9.03
CA PHE A 84 10.02 -7.30 8.18
C PHE A 84 8.77 -6.47 7.84
N GLU A 85 8.77 -5.16 8.14
CA GLU A 85 7.59 -4.30 7.97
C GLU A 85 7.15 -4.21 6.51
N ALA A 86 8.11 -4.05 5.59
CA ALA A 86 7.84 -3.96 4.16
C ALA A 86 7.25 -5.28 3.62
N GLU A 87 7.78 -6.41 4.05
CA GLU A 87 7.33 -7.76 3.70
C GLU A 87 5.90 -7.99 4.14
N ILE A 88 5.61 -7.67 5.41
CA ILE A 88 4.28 -7.84 5.98
C ILE A 88 3.28 -6.91 5.29
N ALA A 89 3.63 -5.64 5.07
CA ALA A 89 2.80 -4.69 4.34
C ALA A 89 2.51 -5.17 2.91
N SER A 90 3.54 -5.67 2.21
CA SER A 90 3.39 -6.19 0.84
C SER A 90 2.48 -7.42 0.78
N LEU A 91 2.56 -8.32 1.76
CA LEU A 91 1.64 -9.44 1.89
C LEU A 91 0.21 -8.98 2.14
N LEU A 92 -0.01 -8.06 3.08
CA LEU A 92 -1.33 -7.49 3.36
C LEU A 92 -1.93 -6.84 2.09
N ALA A 93 -1.12 -6.09 1.35
CA ALA A 93 -1.49 -5.44 0.10
C ALA A 93 -1.91 -6.44 -1.00
N THR A 94 -1.38 -7.67 -0.99
CA THR A 94 -1.76 -8.73 -1.94
C THR A 94 -3.25 -9.09 -1.80
N ARG A 95 -3.78 -9.08 -0.58
CA ARG A 95 -5.21 -9.25 -0.33
C ARG A 95 -5.97 -7.96 -0.61
N GLY A 96 -5.38 -6.80 -0.34
CA GLY A 96 -6.00 -5.48 -0.56
C GLY A 96 -7.31 -5.26 0.20
N GLU A 97 -7.62 -6.14 1.15
CA GLU A 97 -8.78 -6.06 2.03
C GLU A 97 -8.34 -5.31 3.30
N ALA A 98 -9.20 -4.43 3.82
CA ALA A 98 -8.91 -3.69 5.05
C ALA A 98 -8.63 -4.62 6.25
N ASP A 99 -9.31 -5.78 6.31
CA ASP A 99 -9.16 -6.77 7.39
C ASP A 99 -8.09 -7.83 7.15
N ALA A 100 -7.23 -7.66 6.14
CA ALA A 100 -6.18 -8.65 5.89
C ALA A 100 -5.33 -8.86 7.15
N LYS A 101 -5.07 -10.13 7.49
CA LYS A 101 -4.21 -10.52 8.63
C LYS A 101 -3.14 -11.50 8.18
N VAL A 102 -1.89 -11.17 8.46
CA VAL A 102 -0.73 -12.03 8.27
C VAL A 102 -0.40 -12.73 9.58
N ARG A 103 -0.13 -14.03 9.53
CA ARG A 103 0.25 -14.83 10.70
C ARG A 103 1.77 -14.89 10.79
N LEU A 104 2.30 -14.57 11.97
CA LEU A 104 3.72 -14.60 12.27
C LEU A 104 3.99 -15.74 13.25
N ARG A 105 4.99 -16.58 12.95
CA ARG A 105 5.46 -17.66 13.81
C ARG A 105 6.96 -17.77 13.76
N VAL A 106 7.58 -17.96 14.92
CA VAL A 106 9.00 -18.31 14.98
C VAL A 106 9.12 -19.83 14.92
N ILE A 107 9.91 -20.34 13.99
CA ILE A 107 10.15 -21.78 13.84
C ILE A 107 11.62 -22.06 14.12
N CYS A 108 11.87 -22.92 15.11
CA CYS A 108 13.20 -23.38 15.50
C CYS A 108 13.26 -24.90 15.33
N GLU A 109 14.09 -25.40 14.40
CA GLU A 109 14.24 -26.85 14.14
C GLU A 109 12.90 -27.59 13.95
N GLY A 110 11.94 -26.96 13.26
CA GLY A 110 10.61 -27.52 13.02
C GLY A 110 9.62 -27.39 14.18
N LYS A 111 10.03 -26.84 15.32
CA LYS A 111 9.13 -26.50 16.42
C LYS A 111 8.57 -25.09 16.24
N GLU A 112 7.25 -24.98 16.24
CA GLU A 112 6.55 -23.70 16.17
C GLU A 112 6.50 -23.05 17.56
N GLY A 113 6.86 -21.77 17.63
CA GLY A 113 6.60 -20.92 18.78
C GLY A 113 5.19 -20.32 18.77
N LEU A 114 4.99 -19.31 19.61
CA LEU A 114 3.73 -18.56 19.73
C LEU A 114 3.32 -17.89 18.41
N ARG A 115 2.02 -17.66 18.21
CA ARG A 115 1.48 -17.05 17.00
C ARG A 115 1.08 -15.60 17.24
N LEU A 116 1.68 -14.68 16.47
CA LEU A 116 1.19 -13.31 16.34
C LEU A 116 0.42 -13.13 15.03
N ARG A 117 -0.47 -12.14 15.00
CA ARG A 117 -1.20 -11.71 13.80
C ARG A 117 -0.84 -10.26 13.54
N ALA A 118 -0.22 -9.96 12.41
CA ALA A 118 -0.06 -8.60 11.94
C ALA A 118 -1.26 -8.22 11.07
N ALA A 119 -1.86 -7.06 11.32
CA ALA A 119 -3.04 -6.58 10.59
C ALA A 119 -2.93 -5.08 10.30
N ASN A 120 -3.66 -4.59 9.29
CA ASN A 120 -3.77 -3.17 9.00
C ASN A 120 -4.48 -2.38 10.11
N HIS A 121 -5.29 -3.07 10.94
CA HIS A 121 -6.04 -2.49 12.05
C HIS A 121 -6.01 -3.41 13.28
N GLU A 122 -6.02 -2.84 14.48
CA GLU A 122 -6.03 -3.56 15.77
C GLU A 122 -7.46 -3.87 16.28
N GLY A 123 -8.47 -3.41 15.54
CA GLY A 123 -9.90 -3.56 15.80
C GLY A 123 -10.68 -2.59 14.91
N ALA A 124 -11.98 -2.46 15.12
CA ALA A 124 -12.85 -1.65 14.27
C ALA A 124 -13.70 -0.63 15.04
N LEU A 125 -13.94 0.50 14.38
CA LEU A 125 -15.10 1.34 14.65
C LEU A 125 -16.34 0.69 14.02
N CYS A 126 -17.45 0.68 14.74
CA CYS A 126 -18.71 0.09 14.30
C CYS A 126 -19.85 1.08 14.48
N VAL A 127 -20.89 0.99 13.65
CA VAL A 127 -22.13 1.75 13.78
C VAL A 127 -23.25 0.78 14.13
N ASP A 128 -24.02 1.09 15.18
CA ASP A 128 -25.19 0.30 15.55
C ASP A 128 -26.45 0.71 14.78
N ALA A 129 -27.55 -0.01 15.00
CA ALA A 129 -28.84 0.27 14.34
C ALA A 129 -29.43 1.65 14.66
N THR A 130 -28.95 2.32 15.73
CA THR A 130 -29.37 3.67 16.12
C THR A 130 -28.49 4.76 15.52
N GLY A 131 -27.44 4.40 14.76
CA GLY A 131 -26.48 5.33 14.20
C GLY A 131 -25.39 5.76 15.19
N ARG A 132 -25.28 5.11 16.35
CA ARG A 132 -24.20 5.40 17.31
C ARG A 132 -22.95 4.62 16.94
N VAL A 133 -21.80 5.26 17.16
CA VAL A 133 -20.49 4.66 16.91
C VAL A 133 -19.99 4.01 18.20
N TRP A 134 -19.46 2.79 18.08
CA TRP A 134 -18.91 1.98 19.16
C TRP A 134 -17.64 1.24 18.71
N LEU A 135 -16.92 0.63 19.66
CA LEU A 135 -15.69 -0.13 19.41
C LEU A 135 -15.94 -1.63 19.53
N ASP A 136 -15.41 -2.40 18.58
CA ASP A 136 -15.42 -3.86 18.73
C ASP A 136 -14.54 -4.35 19.90
N GLY A 137 -14.61 -5.64 20.21
CA GLY A 137 -13.89 -6.22 21.34
C GLY A 137 -12.36 -6.19 21.18
N GLU A 138 -11.85 -6.29 19.95
CA GLU A 138 -10.41 -6.21 19.65
C GLU A 138 -9.91 -4.77 19.89
N ALA A 139 -10.63 -3.77 19.37
CA ALA A 139 -10.36 -2.34 19.54
C ALA A 139 -10.43 -1.92 21.01
N TRP A 140 -11.46 -2.36 21.74
CA TRP A 140 -11.58 -2.08 23.17
C TRP A 140 -10.39 -2.63 23.96
N SER A 141 -9.92 -3.82 23.61
CA SER A 141 -8.75 -4.44 24.24
C SER A 141 -7.45 -3.72 23.87
N ALA A 142 -7.30 -3.28 22.62
CA ALA A 142 -6.15 -2.52 22.14
C ALA A 142 -6.03 -1.16 22.85
N LEU A 143 -7.15 -0.45 22.97
CA LEU A 143 -7.24 0.84 23.65
C LEU A 143 -6.84 0.73 25.12
N LYS A 144 -7.26 -0.33 25.82
CA LYS A 144 -6.86 -0.60 27.21
C LYS A 144 -5.35 -0.86 27.35
N ARG A 145 -4.74 -1.59 26.41
CA ARG A 145 -3.28 -1.81 26.40
C ARG A 145 -2.51 -0.52 26.17
N GLY A 146 -3.04 0.38 25.34
CA GLY A 146 -2.43 1.68 25.04
C GLY A 146 -2.51 2.73 26.15
N GLY A 147 -3.02 2.38 27.35
CA GLY A 147 -3.08 3.29 28.50
C GLY A 147 -4.07 4.45 28.34
N ALA A 148 -5.03 4.37 27.42
CA ALA A 148 -6.05 5.40 27.27
C ALA A 148 -7.04 5.34 28.45
N GLU A 149 -6.89 6.25 29.40
CA GLU A 149 -7.81 6.41 30.54
C GLU A 149 -9.24 6.63 30.04
N GLY A 150 -10.18 5.82 30.54
CA GLY A 150 -11.61 5.97 30.23
C GLY A 150 -12.04 5.59 28.82
N ALA A 151 -11.23 4.86 28.06
CA ALA A 151 -11.56 4.40 26.70
C ALA A 151 -11.92 5.55 25.73
N ARG A 152 -11.19 6.65 25.83
CA ARG A 152 -11.34 7.81 24.94
C ARG A 152 -10.28 7.83 23.84
N ILE A 153 -10.65 8.22 22.62
CA ILE A 153 -9.73 8.34 21.49
C ILE A 153 -10.03 9.60 20.66
N ASP A 154 -8.99 10.14 20.05
CA ASP A 154 -9.12 11.23 19.09
C ASP A 154 -9.50 10.64 17.72
N LEU A 155 -10.63 11.10 17.17
CA LEU A 155 -11.11 10.72 15.86
C LEU A 155 -11.08 11.93 14.93
N ARG A 156 -11.02 11.66 13.63
CA ARG A 156 -11.26 12.63 12.57
C ARG A 156 -12.35 12.09 11.67
N ALA A 157 -13.25 12.97 11.26
CA ALA A 157 -14.30 12.70 10.31
C ALA A 157 -14.03 13.47 9.01
N VAL A 158 -14.07 12.77 7.88
CA VAL A 158 -13.94 13.36 6.55
C VAL A 158 -15.23 13.09 5.79
N ASN A 159 -15.85 14.14 5.23
CA ASN A 159 -17.02 13.95 4.38
C ASN A 159 -16.58 13.41 3.02
N LEU A 160 -17.07 12.23 2.62
CA LEU A 160 -16.64 11.59 1.37
C LEU A 160 -17.12 12.33 0.12
N LEU A 161 -18.15 13.17 0.25
CA LEU A 161 -18.67 13.97 -0.85
C LEU A 161 -18.08 15.40 -0.87
N ALA A 162 -17.43 15.81 0.21
CA ALA A 162 -16.75 17.09 0.35
C ALA A 162 -15.51 16.93 1.25
N PRO A 163 -14.37 16.42 0.75
CA PRO A 163 -13.21 16.07 1.57
C PRO A 163 -12.59 17.26 2.31
N ASP A 164 -12.81 18.48 1.83
CA ASP A 164 -12.43 19.72 2.54
C ASP A 164 -13.21 19.91 3.84
N LEU A 165 -14.41 19.32 3.93
CA LEU A 165 -15.24 19.32 5.11
C LEU A 165 -14.79 18.20 6.05
N THR A 166 -13.89 18.57 6.95
CA THR A 166 -13.35 17.69 8.00
C THR A 166 -13.76 18.18 9.38
N ARG A 167 -13.84 17.26 10.33
CA ARG A 167 -14.10 17.54 11.75
C ARG A 167 -13.16 16.70 12.60
N ASP A 168 -12.48 17.34 13.55
CA ASP A 168 -11.71 16.64 14.57
C ASP A 168 -12.60 16.45 15.82
N LEU A 169 -12.61 15.23 16.35
CA LEU A 169 -13.39 14.82 17.51
C LEU A 169 -12.40 14.37 18.59
N GLU A 170 -12.17 15.22 19.58
CA GLU A 170 -11.18 14.98 20.64
C GLU A 170 -11.75 14.14 21.78
N ALA A 171 -10.94 13.21 22.30
CA ALA A 171 -11.22 12.42 23.50
C ALA A 171 -12.63 11.80 23.53
N VAL A 172 -13.06 11.21 22.42
CA VAL A 172 -14.39 10.61 22.25
C VAL A 172 -14.49 9.33 23.05
N GLY A 173 -15.48 9.25 23.95
CA GLY A 173 -15.86 8.02 24.64
C GLY A 173 -16.89 7.21 23.85
N PHE A 174 -16.94 5.89 24.06
CA PHE A 174 -17.84 5.01 23.32
C PHE A 174 -18.89 4.34 24.23
N PRO A 175 -20.11 4.08 23.72
CA PRO A 175 -20.64 4.53 22.42
C PRO A 175 -20.92 6.04 22.41
N PHE A 176 -20.90 6.67 21.24
CA PHE A 176 -21.30 8.07 21.06
C PHE A 176 -22.18 8.26 19.82
N ASP A 177 -22.91 9.38 19.79
CA ASP A 177 -23.73 9.79 18.65
C ASP A 177 -22.99 10.87 17.85
N PRO A 178 -22.52 10.57 16.62
CA PRO A 178 -21.82 11.56 15.81
C PRO A 178 -22.70 12.73 15.36
N SER A 179 -24.03 12.60 15.36
CA SER A 179 -24.94 13.68 14.92
C SER A 179 -24.80 14.95 15.75
N ALA A 180 -24.47 14.80 17.04
CA ALA A 180 -24.23 15.92 17.95
C ALA A 180 -23.01 16.76 17.56
N ILE A 181 -22.06 16.19 16.80
CA ILE A 181 -20.78 16.82 16.46
C ILE A 181 -20.70 17.18 14.97
N LEU A 182 -21.18 16.28 14.11
CA LEU A 182 -21.14 16.44 12.66
C LEU A 182 -22.27 17.34 12.13
N GLY A 183 -23.29 17.63 12.95
CA GLY A 183 -24.34 18.61 12.65
C GLY A 183 -25.30 18.17 11.55
N GLU A 184 -25.79 19.14 10.78
CA GLU A 184 -26.79 18.95 9.71
C GLU A 184 -26.19 18.56 8.35
N ASP A 185 -24.86 18.52 8.25
CA ASP A 185 -24.18 18.23 6.99
C ASP A 185 -24.45 16.77 6.57
N PRO A 186 -25.07 16.54 5.39
CA PRO A 186 -25.35 15.19 4.94
C PRO A 186 -24.02 14.44 4.75
N GLY A 187 -23.93 13.26 5.36
CA GLY A 187 -22.86 12.31 5.07
C GLY A 187 -22.95 11.78 3.63
N PRO A 188 -22.20 10.73 3.28
CA PRO A 188 -21.44 9.87 4.19
C PRO A 188 -20.15 10.50 4.75
N TRP A 189 -19.91 10.25 6.03
CA TRP A 189 -18.69 10.62 6.75
C TRP A 189 -17.86 9.37 7.01
N LEU A 190 -16.56 9.44 6.73
CA LEU A 190 -15.60 8.43 7.16
C LEU A 190 -14.97 8.86 8.48
N LEU A 191 -15.15 8.07 9.53
CA LEU A 191 -14.55 8.32 10.84
C LEU A 191 -13.36 7.39 11.05
N PHE A 192 -12.23 7.94 11.46
CA PHE A 192 -11.00 7.19 11.72
C PHE A 192 -10.20 7.79 12.87
N SER A 193 -9.35 6.95 13.49
CA SER A 193 -8.42 7.39 14.54
C SER A 193 -7.34 8.28 13.95
N THR A 194 -7.03 9.40 14.61
CA THR A 194 -5.87 10.23 14.25
C THR A 194 -4.57 9.71 14.84
N ARG A 195 -4.64 8.75 15.79
CA ARG A 195 -3.49 8.12 16.43
C ARG A 195 -3.05 6.88 15.67
N ARG A 196 -1.73 6.68 15.55
CA ARG A 196 -1.13 5.48 14.93
C ARG A 196 -1.38 4.19 15.72
N SER A 197 -1.65 4.28 17.02
CA SER A 197 -2.03 3.15 17.86
C SER A 197 -3.06 3.59 18.93
N PRO A 198 -4.17 2.86 19.10
CA PRO A 198 -4.60 1.76 18.23
C PRO A 198 -5.00 2.30 16.84
N CYS A 199 -4.49 1.67 15.78
CA CYS A 199 -4.98 1.92 14.43
C CYS A 199 -6.30 1.17 14.26
N LEU A 200 -7.42 1.91 14.23
CA LEU A 200 -8.75 1.32 14.14
C LEU A 200 -9.22 1.30 12.69
N ARG A 201 -9.96 0.25 12.30
CA ARG A 201 -10.64 0.22 11.01
C ARG A 201 -11.65 1.38 10.98
N PRO A 202 -11.56 2.27 9.97
CA PRO A 202 -12.51 3.36 9.81
C PRO A 202 -13.95 2.86 9.66
N VAL A 203 -14.90 3.70 10.03
CA VAL A 203 -16.33 3.40 9.82
C VAL A 203 -17.01 4.49 9.00
N LEU A 204 -17.93 4.06 8.15
CA LEU A 204 -18.83 4.94 7.43
C LEU A 204 -20.02 5.29 8.32
N TRP A 205 -20.22 6.57 8.59
CA TRP A 205 -21.38 7.07 9.31
C TRP A 205 -22.25 7.94 8.40
N ARG A 206 -23.56 7.87 8.58
CA ARG A 206 -24.54 8.62 7.81
C ARG A 206 -25.55 9.26 8.77
N GLY A 207 -25.74 10.57 8.64
CA GLY A 207 -26.78 11.29 9.37
C GLY A 207 -28.17 10.99 8.82
N SER A 208 -29.20 11.19 9.66
CA SER A 208 -30.60 11.13 9.22
C SER A 208 -30.92 12.35 8.34
N ALA A 209 -31.26 12.10 7.07
CA ALA A 209 -31.39 13.12 6.02
C ALA A 209 -32.64 14.03 6.11
N ALA A 210 -33.23 14.20 7.30
CA ALA A 210 -34.44 15.01 7.47
C ALA A 210 -34.13 16.51 7.41
N GLY A 211 -33.99 17.06 6.19
CA GLY A 211 -33.94 18.51 5.95
C GLY A 211 -32.70 19.05 5.26
N SER A 212 -31.86 18.19 4.66
CA SER A 212 -30.55 18.56 4.11
C SER A 212 -30.56 19.76 3.15
N ARG A 213 -29.83 20.82 3.51
CA ARG A 213 -29.30 21.80 2.55
C ARG A 213 -28.23 21.09 1.74
N ALA A 214 -28.52 20.84 0.47
CA ALA A 214 -27.63 20.22 -0.49
C ALA A 214 -26.18 20.73 -0.34
N ALA A 215 -25.33 19.90 0.28
CA ALA A 215 -23.90 20.02 0.10
C ALA A 215 -23.65 19.81 -1.41
N LYS A 216 -23.51 20.93 -2.15
CA LYS A 216 -22.95 20.94 -3.49
C LYS A 216 -21.49 20.45 -3.37
N ARG A 217 -20.92 19.64 -4.25
CA ARG A 217 -21.31 19.10 -5.56
C ARG A 217 -20.32 17.99 -5.90
N LEU A 218 -20.80 16.76 -6.04
CA LEU A 218 -20.10 15.68 -6.74
C LEU A 218 -20.60 15.55 -8.18
N GLY A 219 -19.86 14.81 -9.01
CA GLY A 219 -20.49 14.04 -10.08
C GLY A 219 -21.51 13.07 -9.49
N ALA A 220 -22.71 13.02 -10.06
CA ALA A 220 -23.80 12.16 -9.59
C ALA A 220 -23.38 10.66 -9.49
N ALA A 221 -22.41 10.25 -10.29
CA ALA A 221 -21.87 8.89 -10.32
C ALA A 221 -21.11 8.52 -9.04
N PHE A 222 -20.24 9.42 -8.51
CA PHE A 222 -19.52 9.15 -7.26
C PHE A 222 -20.48 9.09 -6.08
N ALA A 223 -21.45 10.00 -6.00
CA ALA A 223 -22.47 10.00 -4.95
C ALA A 223 -23.27 8.68 -4.98
N TRP A 224 -23.72 8.28 -6.16
CA TRP A 224 -24.43 7.01 -6.37
C TRP A 224 -23.63 5.78 -5.91
N ALA A 225 -22.31 5.78 -6.10
CA ALA A 225 -21.44 4.72 -5.59
C ALA A 225 -21.32 4.79 -4.07
N ALA A 226 -20.95 5.95 -3.51
CA ALA A 226 -20.72 6.15 -2.07
C ALA A 226 -21.97 5.89 -1.20
N GLU A 227 -23.17 6.10 -1.74
CA GLU A 227 -24.44 5.86 -1.08
C GLU A 227 -24.83 4.38 -0.97
N GLU A 228 -24.16 3.46 -1.67
CA GLU A 228 -24.44 2.02 -1.56
C GLU A 228 -24.04 1.48 -0.17
N PRO A 229 -24.96 0.90 0.63
CA PRO A 229 -24.60 0.36 1.94
C PRO A 229 -23.75 -0.91 1.87
N ARG A 230 -23.96 -1.76 0.85
CA ARG A 230 -23.26 -3.03 0.72
C ARG A 230 -21.86 -2.85 0.15
N GLU A 231 -20.82 -3.26 0.88
CA GLU A 231 -19.41 -3.10 0.50
C GLU A 231 -19.08 -3.76 -0.86
N ASP A 232 -19.57 -4.98 -1.10
CA ASP A 232 -19.36 -5.71 -2.36
C ASP A 232 -19.96 -5.01 -3.58
N VAL A 233 -21.18 -4.47 -3.44
CA VAL A 233 -21.86 -3.73 -4.51
C VAL A 233 -21.23 -2.35 -4.69
N ARG A 234 -20.86 -1.68 -3.60
CA ARG A 234 -20.24 -0.36 -3.61
C ARG A 234 -18.90 -0.38 -4.35
N ALA A 235 -18.08 -1.40 -4.12
CA ALA A 235 -16.81 -1.59 -4.84
C ALA A 235 -17.03 -1.68 -6.37
N LEU A 236 -18.00 -2.50 -6.80
CA LEU A 236 -18.35 -2.59 -8.23
C LEU A 236 -18.85 -1.25 -8.82
N ARG A 237 -19.57 -0.45 -8.03
CA ARG A 237 -19.99 0.89 -8.46
C ARG A 237 -18.80 1.83 -8.58
N PHE A 238 -17.86 1.82 -7.65
CA PHE A 238 -16.66 2.65 -7.74
C PHE A 238 -15.78 2.24 -8.93
N GLN A 239 -15.63 0.94 -9.20
CA GLN A 239 -15.00 0.47 -10.42
C GLN A 239 -15.66 1.09 -11.66
N LYS A 240 -17.00 1.04 -11.74
CA LYS A 240 -17.73 1.62 -12.88
C LYS A 240 -17.52 3.14 -13.00
N VAL A 241 -17.51 3.86 -11.88
CA VAL A 241 -17.21 5.31 -11.85
C VAL A 241 -15.81 5.57 -12.42
N LEU A 242 -14.80 4.79 -12.01
CA LEU A 242 -13.43 4.94 -12.51
C LEU A 242 -13.31 4.61 -14.00
N GLU A 243 -14.02 3.59 -14.49
CA GLU A 243 -14.10 3.26 -15.92
C GLU A 243 -14.72 4.43 -16.70
N ASP A 244 -15.86 4.95 -16.25
CA ASP A 244 -16.54 6.06 -16.89
C ASP A 244 -15.69 7.34 -16.92
N LEU A 245 -14.91 7.60 -15.87
CA LEU A 245 -13.95 8.72 -15.83
C LEU A 245 -12.81 8.59 -16.85
N ILE A 246 -12.48 7.37 -17.28
CA ILE A 246 -11.42 7.11 -18.26
C ILE A 246 -11.98 7.09 -19.68
N GLU A 247 -13.18 6.53 -19.88
CA GLU A 247 -13.79 6.33 -21.19
C GLU A 247 -14.59 7.55 -21.68
N SER A 248 -15.09 8.38 -20.76
CA SER A 248 -15.89 9.56 -21.11
C SER A 248 -15.04 10.66 -21.78
N PRO A 249 -15.54 11.32 -22.83
CA PRO A 249 -14.89 12.47 -23.46
C PRO A 249 -14.59 13.63 -22.49
N ASP A 250 -15.43 13.78 -21.46
CA ASP A 250 -15.31 14.80 -20.41
C ASP A 250 -14.61 14.27 -19.16
N GLY A 251 -14.34 12.96 -19.12
CA GLY A 251 -13.68 12.27 -18.01
C GLY A 251 -12.38 12.92 -17.55
N PRO A 252 -11.46 13.34 -18.46
CA PRO A 252 -10.22 14.02 -18.08
C PRO A 252 -10.40 15.32 -17.28
N ASP A 253 -11.51 16.04 -17.49
CA ASP A 253 -11.83 17.31 -16.82
C ASP A 253 -12.80 17.12 -15.64
N SER A 254 -13.18 15.88 -15.33
CA SER A 254 -14.13 15.61 -14.27
C SER A 254 -13.62 16.13 -12.92
N PRO A 255 -14.46 16.84 -12.14
CA PRO A 255 -14.11 17.28 -10.80
C PRO A 255 -13.88 16.12 -9.83
N ASP A 256 -14.37 14.92 -10.17
CA ASP A 256 -14.21 13.73 -9.34
C ASP A 256 -12.73 13.31 -9.19
N TRP A 257 -11.85 13.66 -10.14
CA TRP A 257 -10.41 13.44 -9.96
C TRP A 257 -9.85 14.22 -8.77
N ASN A 258 -10.22 15.50 -8.65
CA ASN A 258 -9.75 16.36 -7.57
C ASN A 258 -10.29 15.88 -6.21
N LEU A 259 -11.51 15.33 -6.21
CA LEU A 259 -12.09 14.71 -5.03
C LEU A 259 -11.25 13.51 -4.55
N ILE A 260 -10.93 12.59 -5.47
CA ILE A 260 -10.14 11.41 -5.15
C ILE A 260 -8.76 11.80 -4.63
N GLU A 261 -8.11 12.78 -5.28
CA GLU A 261 -6.83 13.32 -4.83
C GLU A 261 -6.93 13.88 -3.40
N ARG A 262 -7.95 14.69 -3.10
CA ARG A 262 -8.16 15.24 -1.75
C ARG A 262 -8.45 14.16 -0.71
N LEU A 263 -9.24 13.14 -1.03
CA LEU A 263 -9.48 12.01 -0.13
C LEU A 263 -8.19 11.28 0.21
N LEU A 264 -7.34 11.02 -0.79
CA LEU A 264 -6.05 10.38 -0.59
C LEU A 264 -5.14 11.22 0.32
N ASP A 265 -5.21 12.55 0.21
CA ASP A 265 -4.39 13.47 1.02
C ASP A 265 -4.91 13.67 2.44
N GLU A 266 -6.23 13.73 2.64
CA GLU A 266 -6.83 13.91 3.97
C GLU A 266 -6.81 12.61 4.80
N VAL A 267 -6.92 11.45 4.16
CA VAL A 267 -7.02 10.15 4.84
C VAL A 267 -5.66 9.45 4.97
N GLY A 268 -4.83 9.53 3.93
CA GLY A 268 -3.58 8.78 3.82
C GLY A 268 -2.57 8.95 4.97
N PRO A 269 -2.42 10.14 5.58
CA PRO A 269 -1.52 10.32 6.71
C PRO A 269 -1.89 9.53 7.97
N PHE A 270 -3.18 9.15 8.13
CA PHE A 270 -3.71 8.60 9.37
C PHE A 270 -3.98 7.11 9.31
N VAL A 271 -4.50 6.61 8.19
CA VAL A 271 -4.90 5.21 8.03
C VAL A 271 -4.46 4.63 6.68
N PRO A 272 -4.28 3.30 6.58
CA PRO A 272 -4.01 2.64 5.29
C PRO A 272 -5.08 2.97 4.25
N LEU A 273 -4.65 3.43 3.07
CA LEU A 273 -5.55 3.91 2.02
C LEU A 273 -6.46 2.83 1.42
N SER A 274 -6.19 1.55 1.70
CA SER A 274 -7.08 0.43 1.38
C SER A 274 -8.45 0.48 2.10
N CYS A 275 -8.62 1.36 3.08
CA CYS A 275 -9.93 1.60 3.70
C CYS A 275 -10.88 2.42 2.83
N LEU A 276 -10.38 3.05 1.76
CA LEU A 276 -11.18 3.76 0.78
C LEU A 276 -11.50 2.80 -0.37
N ASP A 277 -12.76 2.42 -0.53
CA ASP A 277 -13.19 1.45 -1.55
C ASP A 277 -12.72 1.84 -2.96
N ILE A 278 -12.88 3.12 -3.34
CA ILE A 278 -12.41 3.61 -4.63
C ILE A 278 -10.90 3.45 -4.85
N VAL A 279 -10.11 3.48 -3.78
CA VAL A 279 -8.66 3.30 -3.83
C VAL A 279 -8.30 1.81 -3.87
N ALA A 280 -9.02 0.98 -3.11
CA ALA A 280 -8.88 -0.47 -3.15
C ALA A 280 -9.17 -1.02 -4.57
N ASP A 281 -10.10 -0.41 -5.29
CA ASP A 281 -10.53 -0.80 -6.64
C ASP A 281 -9.66 -0.25 -7.78
N LEU A 282 -8.68 0.61 -7.52
CA LEU A 282 -7.77 1.13 -8.55
C LEU A 282 -7.03 0.03 -9.33
N HIS A 283 -6.83 -1.14 -8.72
CA HIS A 283 -6.22 -2.29 -9.39
C HIS A 283 -7.11 -2.87 -10.52
N ALA A 284 -8.43 -2.71 -10.43
CA ALA A 284 -9.39 -3.15 -11.44
C ALA A 284 -9.46 -2.18 -12.62
N VAL A 285 -9.12 -0.90 -12.40
CA VAL A 285 -9.06 0.14 -13.45
C VAL A 285 -7.66 0.78 -13.49
N PRO A 286 -6.61 0.06 -13.99
CA PRO A 286 -5.24 0.56 -13.89
C PRO A 286 -4.98 1.88 -14.62
N ALA A 287 -5.79 2.21 -15.64
CA ALA A 287 -5.71 3.49 -16.33
C ALA A 287 -6.13 4.67 -15.43
N ALA A 288 -7.05 4.45 -14.48
CA ALA A 288 -7.39 5.44 -13.47
C ALA A 288 -6.25 5.64 -12.47
N ALA A 289 -5.59 4.56 -12.05
CA ALA A 289 -4.43 4.63 -11.18
C ALA A 289 -3.28 5.44 -11.81
N THR A 290 -2.94 5.18 -13.07
CA THR A 290 -1.90 5.93 -13.80
C THR A 290 -2.31 7.37 -14.08
N THR A 291 -3.60 7.64 -14.36
CA THR A 291 -4.13 9.00 -14.49
C THR A 291 -3.92 9.78 -13.19
N LEU A 292 -4.33 9.24 -12.05
CA LEU A 292 -4.10 9.86 -10.73
C LEU A 292 -2.61 10.14 -10.49
N LEU A 293 -1.75 9.16 -10.77
CA LEU A 293 -0.31 9.32 -10.61
C LEU A 293 0.25 10.46 -11.47
N PHE A 294 -0.17 10.58 -12.72
CA PHE A 294 0.31 11.65 -13.61
C PHE A 294 -0.29 13.01 -13.30
N ARG A 295 -1.50 13.07 -12.70
CA ARG A 295 -2.13 14.32 -12.26
C ARG A 295 -1.53 14.87 -10.98
N THR A 296 -1.05 14.00 -10.11
CA THR A 296 -0.48 14.32 -8.80
C THR A 296 0.70 15.27 -8.90
N ASP A 297 0.78 16.20 -7.95
CA ASP A 297 1.91 17.12 -7.82
C ASP A 297 3.20 16.41 -7.40
N VAL A 298 4.34 16.97 -7.80
CA VAL A 298 5.66 16.32 -7.70
C VAL A 298 6.02 15.96 -6.26
N ASP A 299 5.62 16.78 -5.29
CA ASP A 299 5.81 16.57 -3.85
C ASP A 299 4.98 15.40 -3.29
N ARG A 300 3.85 15.07 -3.92
CA ARG A 300 2.94 13.99 -3.50
C ARG A 300 3.17 12.68 -4.25
N LEU A 301 4.01 12.65 -5.29
CA LEU A 301 4.28 11.45 -6.10
C LEU A 301 4.77 10.26 -5.27
N ALA A 302 5.62 10.49 -4.27
CA ALA A 302 6.12 9.41 -3.40
C ALA A 302 4.96 8.74 -2.64
N ALA A 303 4.04 9.53 -2.09
CA ALA A 303 2.86 9.02 -1.39
C ALA A 303 1.92 8.25 -2.32
N ARG A 304 1.77 8.69 -3.58
CA ARG A 304 0.94 7.96 -4.56
C ARG A 304 1.59 6.69 -5.07
N LEU A 305 2.91 6.68 -5.23
CA LEU A 305 3.63 5.46 -5.55
C LEU A 305 3.53 4.44 -4.41
N ASP A 306 3.45 4.89 -3.15
CA ASP A 306 3.24 4.03 -1.99
C ASP A 306 1.85 3.37 -1.91
N LEU A 307 0.90 3.72 -2.80
CA LEU A 307 -0.38 3.01 -2.90
C LEU A 307 -0.21 1.50 -3.11
N GLU A 308 0.89 1.08 -3.75
CA GLU A 308 1.20 -0.33 -3.92
C GLU A 308 1.46 -1.06 -2.59
N SER A 309 1.80 -0.34 -1.53
CA SER A 309 2.03 -0.88 -0.18
C SER A 309 0.74 -1.09 0.61
N HIS A 310 -0.39 -0.56 0.14
CA HIS A 310 -1.69 -0.69 0.82
C HIS A 310 -2.73 -1.43 -0.02
N THR A 311 -2.60 -1.39 -1.35
CA THR A 311 -3.61 -1.92 -2.28
C THR A 311 -3.08 -3.09 -3.11
N ARG A 312 -3.97 -3.76 -3.86
CA ARG A 312 -3.57 -4.80 -4.82
C ARG A 312 -2.79 -4.25 -6.01
N LEU A 313 -2.77 -2.94 -6.20
CA LEU A 313 -2.03 -2.30 -7.29
C LEU A 313 -0.54 -2.61 -7.16
N LEU A 314 0.08 -3.03 -8.26
CA LEU A 314 1.52 -3.20 -8.35
C LEU A 314 2.01 -2.47 -9.61
N TRP A 315 2.69 -1.33 -9.44
CA TRP A 315 3.03 -0.44 -10.56
C TRP A 315 3.81 -1.14 -11.68
N ALA A 316 4.70 -2.07 -11.32
CA ALA A 316 5.50 -2.84 -12.27
C ALA A 316 4.69 -3.88 -13.07
N ALA A 317 3.47 -4.20 -12.65
CA ALA A 317 2.55 -5.12 -13.32
C ALA A 317 1.36 -4.40 -13.96
N VAL A 318 1.31 -3.06 -13.89
CA VAL A 318 0.26 -2.27 -14.56
C VAL A 318 0.41 -2.39 -16.08
N PRO A 319 -0.66 -2.69 -16.83
CA PRO A 319 -0.60 -2.82 -18.28
C PRO A 319 0.02 -1.60 -18.98
N HIS A 320 0.82 -1.83 -20.02
CA HIS A 320 1.45 -0.75 -20.78
C HIS A 320 0.42 0.22 -21.40
N ASP A 321 -0.74 -0.30 -21.81
CA ASP A 321 -1.84 0.52 -22.34
C ASP A 321 -2.45 1.43 -21.28
N ALA A 322 -2.53 0.99 -20.02
CA ALA A 322 -3.00 1.81 -18.92
C ALA A 322 -2.04 2.99 -18.64
N TRP A 323 -0.73 2.78 -18.70
CA TRP A 323 0.24 3.86 -18.61
C TRP A 323 0.09 4.88 -19.74
N ALA A 324 -0.10 4.40 -20.98
CA ALA A 324 -0.32 5.27 -22.13
C ALA A 324 -1.64 6.05 -22.03
N ALA A 325 -2.72 5.39 -21.61
CA ALA A 325 -4.03 6.00 -21.41
C ALA A 325 -3.99 7.08 -20.33
N GLY A 326 -3.39 6.80 -19.17
CA GLY A 326 -3.30 7.79 -18.09
C GLY A 326 -2.46 9.01 -18.45
N LEU A 327 -1.38 8.82 -19.20
CA LEU A 327 -0.58 9.92 -19.73
C LEU A 327 -1.38 10.76 -20.73
N SER A 328 -2.12 10.11 -21.65
CA SER A 328 -2.97 10.77 -22.63
C SER A 328 -4.07 11.61 -21.97
N ASN A 329 -4.79 11.02 -21.00
CA ASN A 329 -5.87 11.69 -20.28
C ASN A 329 -5.35 12.90 -19.51
N THR A 330 -4.20 12.76 -18.83
CA THR A 330 -3.60 13.89 -18.11
C THR A 330 -3.13 14.99 -19.06
N LEU A 331 -2.51 14.62 -20.18
CA LEU A 331 -2.12 15.60 -21.21
C LEU A 331 -3.31 16.37 -21.77
N LEU A 332 -4.43 15.68 -22.01
CA LEU A 332 -5.65 16.29 -22.49
C LEU A 332 -6.25 17.26 -21.47
N ALA A 333 -6.31 16.86 -20.20
CA ALA A 333 -6.80 17.70 -19.11
C ALA A 333 -5.96 18.98 -18.95
N ILE A 334 -4.63 18.87 -18.93
CA ILE A 334 -3.74 20.04 -18.82
C ILE A 334 -3.91 20.97 -20.03
N LYS A 335 -3.99 20.41 -21.25
CA LYS A 335 -4.22 21.22 -22.46
C LYS A 335 -5.53 21.99 -22.39
N ARG A 336 -6.63 21.32 -22.03
CA ARG A 336 -7.94 21.96 -21.91
C ARG A 336 -7.94 23.04 -20.83
N ALA A 337 -7.31 22.79 -19.68
CA ALA A 337 -7.14 23.80 -18.65
C ALA A 337 -6.36 25.03 -19.14
N LEU A 338 -5.24 24.82 -19.86
CA LEU A 338 -4.45 25.91 -20.44
C LEU A 338 -5.23 26.68 -21.53
N ASP A 339 -5.96 25.98 -22.39
CA ASP A 339 -6.79 26.60 -23.43
C ASP A 339 -7.91 27.47 -22.82
N GLN A 340 -8.52 27.02 -21.71
CA GLN A 340 -9.54 27.78 -20.97
C GLN A 340 -9.00 29.08 -20.36
N THR A 341 -7.70 29.17 -20.05
CA THR A 341 -7.12 30.43 -19.56
C THR A 341 -7.08 31.53 -20.63
N GLY A 342 -7.14 31.15 -21.91
CA GLY A 342 -6.97 32.08 -23.04
C GLY A 342 -5.60 32.76 -23.12
N CYS A 343 -4.64 32.40 -22.25
CA CYS A 343 -3.36 33.08 -22.11
C CYS A 343 -2.26 32.51 -23.02
N TYR A 344 -2.49 31.35 -23.65
CA TYR A 344 -1.50 30.64 -24.44
C TYR A 344 -1.95 30.44 -25.88
N ALA A 345 -1.02 30.60 -26.83
CA ALA A 345 -1.21 30.08 -28.18
C ALA A 345 -1.23 28.53 -28.13
N PRO A 346 -1.99 27.83 -28.99
CA PRO A 346 -2.14 26.36 -28.91
C PRO A 346 -0.83 25.57 -28.91
N LYS A 347 0.18 26.03 -29.66
CA LYS A 347 1.53 25.41 -29.67
C LYS A 347 2.29 25.63 -28.36
N ALA A 348 2.11 26.79 -27.72
CA ALA A 348 2.73 27.11 -26.44
C ALA A 348 2.07 26.32 -25.30
N ALA A 349 0.73 26.27 -25.27
CA ALA A 349 -0.04 25.47 -24.32
C ALA A 349 0.37 23.99 -24.38
N ARG A 350 0.51 23.44 -25.60
CA ARG A 350 1.00 22.07 -25.80
C ARG A 350 2.40 21.87 -25.22
N ARG A 351 3.35 22.76 -25.51
CA ARG A 351 4.73 22.63 -25.00
C ARG A 351 4.78 22.71 -23.47
N GLU A 352 3.99 23.58 -22.87
CA GLU A 352 3.91 23.71 -21.42
C GLU A 352 3.33 22.44 -20.78
N ALA A 353 2.22 21.92 -21.34
CA ALA A 353 1.64 20.66 -20.89
C ALA A 353 2.63 19.49 -21.01
N GLU A 354 3.36 19.41 -22.12
CA GLU A 354 4.40 18.40 -22.32
C GLU A 354 5.54 18.56 -21.30
N HIS A 355 5.98 19.79 -21.02
CA HIS A 355 7.03 20.09 -20.05
C HIS A 355 6.65 19.64 -18.63
N HIS A 356 5.44 19.98 -18.17
CA HIS A 356 4.93 19.55 -16.87
C HIS A 356 4.91 18.02 -16.73
N LEU A 357 4.44 17.30 -17.76
CA LEU A 357 4.42 15.84 -17.74
C LEU A 357 5.81 15.24 -17.75
N VAL A 358 6.74 15.80 -18.53
CA VAL A 358 8.14 15.33 -18.56
C VAL A 358 8.77 15.45 -17.16
N GLN A 359 8.59 16.56 -16.45
CA GLN A 359 9.09 16.71 -15.09
C GLN A 359 8.51 15.65 -14.13
N ARG A 360 7.20 15.39 -14.20
CA ARG A 360 6.52 14.36 -13.39
C ARG A 360 7.05 12.97 -13.72
N ILE A 361 7.15 12.61 -15.01
CA ILE A 361 7.70 11.33 -15.46
C ILE A 361 9.14 11.16 -14.99
N GLY A 362 9.97 12.20 -15.08
CA GLY A 362 11.34 12.19 -14.58
C GLY A 362 11.39 11.89 -13.09
N THR A 363 10.51 12.50 -12.30
CA THR A 363 10.43 12.24 -10.86
C THR A 363 9.97 10.81 -10.56
N ILE A 364 8.95 10.30 -11.27
CA ILE A 364 8.52 8.89 -11.13
C ILE A 364 9.68 7.94 -11.46
N ALA A 365 10.42 8.20 -12.55
CA ALA A 365 11.55 7.39 -12.97
C ALA A 365 12.74 7.43 -11.98
N LEU A 366 12.87 8.51 -11.21
CA LEU A 366 13.85 8.63 -10.12
C LEU A 366 13.40 7.85 -8.88
N LEU A 367 12.13 7.99 -8.48
CA LEU A 367 11.55 7.32 -7.31
C LEU A 367 11.42 5.80 -7.50
N LYS A 368 11.07 5.35 -8.71
CA LYS A 368 10.84 3.94 -9.07
C LYS A 368 11.53 3.61 -10.40
N PRO A 369 12.85 3.40 -10.42
CA PRO A 369 13.62 3.15 -11.65
C PRO A 369 13.16 1.94 -12.46
N GLU A 370 12.52 0.95 -11.82
CA GLU A 370 11.93 -0.22 -12.47
C GLU A 370 10.78 0.15 -13.44
N LEU A 371 10.16 1.33 -13.27
CA LEU A 371 9.05 1.79 -14.13
C LEU A 371 9.53 2.48 -15.41
N LYS A 372 10.84 2.71 -15.57
CA LYS A 372 11.40 3.43 -16.73
C LYS A 372 10.97 2.85 -18.09
N GLY A 373 10.86 1.52 -18.20
CA GLY A 373 10.36 0.87 -19.42
C GLY A 373 8.89 1.20 -19.71
N HIS A 374 8.03 1.14 -18.69
CA HIS A 374 6.61 1.49 -18.78
C HIS A 374 6.43 2.96 -19.21
N LEU A 375 7.18 3.86 -18.58
CA LEU A 375 7.15 5.29 -18.88
C LEU A 375 7.62 5.59 -20.31
N ALA A 376 8.71 4.95 -20.76
CA ALA A 376 9.22 5.12 -22.12
C ALA A 376 8.19 4.67 -23.18
N LEU A 377 7.55 3.50 -22.96
CA LEU A 377 6.50 2.98 -23.84
C LEU A 377 5.28 3.92 -23.89
N ALA A 378 4.82 4.41 -22.73
CA ALA A 378 3.71 5.34 -22.64
C ALA A 378 4.01 6.67 -23.36
N MET A 379 5.21 7.21 -23.16
CA MET A 379 5.68 8.42 -23.85
C MET A 379 5.72 8.22 -25.36
N GLN A 380 6.25 7.09 -25.84
CA GLN A 380 6.32 6.81 -27.27
C GLN A 380 4.92 6.76 -27.90
N LYS A 381 3.98 6.04 -27.27
CA LYS A 381 2.59 5.94 -27.74
C LYS A 381 1.88 7.30 -27.80
N ASN A 382 2.25 8.23 -26.93
CA ASN A 382 1.69 9.58 -26.88
C ASN A 382 2.49 10.61 -27.69
N GLY A 383 3.45 10.19 -28.51
CA GLY A 383 4.19 11.08 -29.41
C GLY A 383 5.32 11.88 -28.75
N PHE A 384 5.75 11.54 -27.53
CA PHE A 384 6.86 12.17 -26.81
C PHE A 384 8.24 11.60 -27.20
N GLY A 385 8.36 10.95 -28.35
CA GLY A 385 9.55 10.18 -28.75
C GLY A 385 10.88 10.94 -28.63
N ALA A 386 10.90 12.23 -29.00
CA ALA A 386 12.10 13.07 -28.92
C ALA A 386 12.55 13.35 -27.47
N LEU A 387 11.61 13.44 -26.53
CA LEU A 387 11.84 13.86 -25.13
C LEU A 387 12.34 12.70 -24.24
N ILE A 388 12.09 11.45 -24.64
CA ILE A 388 12.53 10.23 -23.94
C ILE A 388 14.05 10.23 -23.70
N HIS A 389 14.83 10.66 -24.69
CA HIS A 389 16.29 10.57 -24.67
C HIS A 389 16.97 11.88 -24.28
N GLN A 390 16.40 13.01 -24.66
CA GLN A 390 17.00 14.32 -24.45
C GLN A 390 16.94 14.74 -22.98
N ASP A 391 15.78 14.56 -22.34
CA ASP A 391 15.54 15.11 -21.00
C ASP A 391 15.56 14.04 -19.91
N LEU A 392 15.04 12.85 -20.19
CA LEU A 392 14.75 11.85 -19.16
C LEU A 392 15.72 10.67 -19.10
N ARG A 393 16.56 10.51 -20.14
CA ARG A 393 17.47 9.36 -20.30
C ARG A 393 16.77 8.01 -20.08
N LEU A 394 15.52 7.92 -20.53
CA LEU A 394 14.74 6.70 -20.47
C LEU A 394 15.28 5.65 -21.46
N PRO A 395 15.09 4.36 -21.18
CA PRO A 395 15.57 3.30 -22.07
C PRO A 395 14.92 3.45 -23.46
N PRO A 396 15.68 3.20 -24.54
CA PRO A 396 15.13 3.26 -25.89
C PRO A 396 14.03 2.21 -26.03
N VAL A 397 12.88 2.64 -26.53
CA VAL A 397 11.80 1.75 -26.94
C VAL A 397 12.13 1.20 -28.32
N LYS A 398 13.18 0.39 -28.39
CA LYS A 398 13.45 -0.48 -29.53
C LYS A 398 13.11 -1.90 -29.10
N ALA A 399 12.61 -2.72 -30.04
CA ALA A 399 12.56 -4.15 -29.82
C ALA A 399 13.95 -4.58 -29.34
N VAL A 400 14.02 -5.10 -28.11
CA VAL A 400 15.29 -5.51 -27.54
C VAL A 400 15.79 -6.64 -28.43
N CYS A 401 16.82 -6.36 -29.22
CA CYS A 401 17.48 -7.40 -29.99
C CYS A 401 18.06 -8.44 -29.02
N GLU A 402 18.14 -9.70 -29.44
CA GLU A 402 18.61 -10.79 -28.59
C GLU A 402 19.91 -10.48 -27.80
N PRO A 403 20.93 -9.81 -28.40
CA PRO A 403 22.13 -9.43 -27.67
C PRO A 403 21.88 -8.44 -26.53
N GLY A 404 20.95 -7.49 -26.71
CA GLY A 404 20.60 -6.50 -25.69
C GLY A 404 19.89 -7.13 -24.49
N LEU A 405 19.01 -8.10 -24.73
CA LEU A 405 18.29 -8.82 -23.68
C LEU A 405 19.26 -9.65 -22.83
N ARG A 406 20.19 -10.36 -23.50
CA ARG A 406 21.23 -11.14 -22.82
C ARG A 406 22.17 -10.24 -22.00
N ALA A 407 22.58 -9.10 -22.55
CA ALA A 407 23.43 -8.14 -21.83
C ALA A 407 22.73 -7.54 -20.61
N ALA A 408 21.43 -7.24 -20.70
CA ALA A 408 20.64 -6.76 -19.58
C ALA A 408 20.51 -7.83 -18.47
N ALA A 409 20.23 -9.08 -18.85
CA ALA A 409 20.17 -10.22 -17.94
C ALA A 409 21.52 -10.44 -17.22
N GLN A 410 22.63 -10.46 -17.96
CA GLN A 410 23.97 -10.57 -17.39
C GLN A 410 24.27 -9.43 -16.41
N LYS A 411 23.94 -8.18 -16.78
CA LYS A 411 24.15 -7.03 -15.90
C LYS A 411 23.33 -7.11 -14.61
N MET A 412 22.12 -7.66 -14.67
CA MET A 412 21.30 -7.92 -13.48
C MET A 412 21.94 -8.98 -12.61
N ILE A 413 22.31 -10.12 -13.19
CA ILE A 413 23.00 -11.22 -12.50
C ILE A 413 24.29 -10.73 -11.82
N CYS A 414 25.14 -9.98 -12.51
CA CYS A 414 26.37 -9.44 -11.94
C CYS A 414 26.12 -8.46 -10.78
N ARG A 415 24.97 -7.77 -10.76
CA ARG A 415 24.61 -6.87 -9.65
C ARG A 415 24.11 -7.63 -8.42
N SER A 416 23.47 -8.78 -8.62
CA SER A 416 23.01 -9.64 -7.53
C SER A 416 24.17 -10.29 -6.76
N GLY A 417 25.35 -10.41 -7.37
CA GLY A 417 26.53 -10.99 -6.73
C GLY A 417 26.30 -12.44 -6.30
N ASP A 418 26.80 -12.80 -5.11
CA ASP A 418 26.64 -14.13 -4.51
C ASP A 418 25.35 -14.27 -3.68
N ALA A 419 24.45 -13.27 -3.68
CA ALA A 419 23.21 -13.34 -2.93
C ALA A 419 22.32 -14.44 -3.53
N PRO A 420 21.92 -15.47 -2.75
CA PRO A 420 21.01 -16.48 -3.24
C PRO A 420 19.67 -15.83 -3.60
N PRO A 421 19.01 -16.25 -4.70
CA PRO A 421 17.68 -15.75 -5.02
C PRO A 421 16.74 -16.00 -3.83
N PRO A 422 15.79 -15.09 -3.56
CA PRO A 422 14.77 -15.35 -2.55
C PRO A 422 14.07 -16.67 -2.91
N THR A 423 14.05 -17.60 -1.97
CA THR A 423 13.30 -18.85 -2.13
C THR A 423 11.81 -18.52 -2.10
N CYS A 424 11.22 -18.28 -3.26
CA CYS A 424 9.78 -18.07 -3.39
C CYS A 424 9.06 -19.41 -3.26
N GLU A 425 8.17 -19.55 -2.28
CA GLU A 425 7.21 -20.65 -2.23
C GLU A 425 6.20 -20.47 -3.38
N GLY A 426 6.43 -21.16 -4.50
CA GLY A 426 5.57 -21.14 -5.68
C GLY A 426 6.38 -21.08 -6.98
N HIS A 427 6.34 -22.17 -7.76
CA HIS A 427 7.03 -22.24 -9.05
C HIS A 427 6.25 -21.49 -10.13
N MET A 428 6.21 -20.16 -10.08
CA MET A 428 5.82 -19.39 -11.26
C MET A 428 7.03 -19.17 -12.13
N ARG A 429 7.05 -19.90 -13.25
CA ARG A 429 8.06 -19.72 -14.28
C ARG A 429 7.50 -18.80 -15.36
N PRO A 430 8.21 -17.71 -15.70
CA PRO A 430 7.90 -16.98 -16.93
C PRO A 430 8.15 -17.87 -18.15
N ALA A 431 7.50 -17.53 -19.25
CA ALA A 431 7.93 -17.92 -20.58
C ALA A 431 9.32 -17.32 -20.83
N LEU A 432 10.33 -18.19 -20.94
CA LEU A 432 11.69 -17.79 -21.23
C LEU A 432 11.82 -17.41 -22.71
N PRO A 433 12.21 -16.16 -23.02
CA PRO A 433 12.58 -15.79 -24.37
C PRO A 433 13.74 -16.67 -24.86
N PRO A 434 13.79 -17.08 -26.15
CA PRO A 434 14.88 -17.90 -26.68
C PRO A 434 16.30 -17.40 -26.33
N PRO A 435 16.60 -16.09 -26.33
CA PRO A 435 17.93 -15.57 -25.97
C PRO A 435 18.38 -15.90 -24.55
N LEU A 436 17.43 -16.16 -23.65
CA LEU A 436 17.64 -16.44 -22.22
C LEU A 436 17.57 -17.94 -21.89
N ALA A 437 17.25 -18.80 -22.87
CA ALA A 437 17.20 -20.25 -22.66
C ALA A 437 18.55 -20.86 -22.25
N GLY A 438 19.67 -20.19 -22.56
CA GLY A 438 21.02 -20.66 -22.23
C GLY A 438 21.50 -20.37 -20.80
N PHE A 439 20.73 -19.68 -19.95
CA PHE A 439 21.11 -19.42 -18.56
C PHE A 439 20.80 -20.64 -17.67
N ASP A 440 21.64 -20.92 -16.67
CA ASP A 440 21.36 -21.94 -15.65
C ASP A 440 20.10 -21.61 -14.83
N ASP A 441 19.48 -22.64 -14.26
CA ASP A 441 18.22 -22.53 -13.51
C ASP A 441 18.30 -21.54 -12.33
N SER A 442 19.43 -21.50 -11.60
CA SER A 442 19.65 -20.55 -10.50
C SER A 442 19.64 -19.08 -10.97
N TRP A 443 20.14 -18.81 -12.17
CA TRP A 443 20.13 -17.47 -12.76
C TRP A 443 18.77 -17.12 -13.36
N ARG A 444 18.03 -18.12 -13.85
CA ARG A 444 16.65 -17.92 -14.32
C ARG A 444 15.73 -17.48 -13.19
N ASP A 445 15.95 -17.96 -11.96
CA ASP A 445 15.17 -17.53 -10.80
C ASP A 445 15.34 -16.03 -10.51
N LEU A 446 16.55 -15.47 -10.68
CA LEU A 446 16.78 -14.02 -10.57
C LEU A 446 16.05 -13.22 -11.66
N LEU A 447 15.87 -13.82 -12.84
CA LEU A 447 15.17 -13.18 -13.96
C LEU A 447 13.65 -13.41 -13.91
N ALA A 448 13.16 -14.26 -13.01
CA ALA A 448 11.77 -14.69 -13.00
C ALA A 448 10.80 -13.53 -12.79
N ALA A 449 11.04 -12.70 -11.77
CA ALA A 449 10.19 -11.58 -11.44
C ALA A 449 10.12 -10.49 -12.53
N PRO A 450 11.24 -9.96 -13.07
CA PRO A 450 11.15 -8.96 -14.13
C PRO A 450 10.50 -9.51 -15.41
N LEU A 451 10.72 -10.79 -15.75
CA LEU A 451 10.05 -11.41 -16.90
C LEU A 451 8.54 -11.60 -16.66
N LEU A 452 8.15 -12.05 -15.47
CA LEU A 452 6.73 -12.18 -15.10
C LEU A 452 6.04 -10.82 -15.08
N ALA A 453 6.68 -9.79 -14.53
CA ALA A 453 6.16 -8.43 -14.57
C ALA A 453 5.93 -7.97 -16.01
N ALA A 454 6.89 -8.23 -16.91
CA ALA A 454 6.78 -7.91 -18.32
C ALA A 454 5.63 -8.67 -19.02
N GLU A 455 5.45 -9.97 -18.75
CA GLU A 455 4.32 -10.75 -19.28
C GLU A 455 2.97 -10.21 -18.84
N VAL A 456 2.88 -9.75 -17.59
CA VAL A 456 1.64 -9.23 -17.03
C VAL A 456 1.35 -7.84 -17.59
N SER A 457 2.36 -6.97 -17.62
CA SER A 457 2.23 -5.62 -18.17
C SER A 457 1.97 -5.62 -19.69
N SER A 458 2.44 -6.64 -20.41
CA SER A 458 2.15 -6.84 -21.84
C SER A 458 0.81 -7.53 -22.10
N GLY A 459 0.10 -8.01 -21.07
CA GLY A 459 -1.13 -8.76 -21.21
C GLY A 459 -0.95 -10.21 -21.68
N SER A 460 0.29 -10.70 -21.75
CA SER A 460 0.60 -12.09 -22.11
C SER A 460 0.31 -13.07 -20.96
N ARG A 461 0.21 -12.57 -19.73
CA ARG A 461 -0.23 -13.32 -18.54
C ARG A 461 -1.29 -12.52 -17.76
N PRO A 462 -2.35 -13.16 -17.23
CA PRO A 462 -3.30 -12.46 -16.36
C PRO A 462 -2.66 -12.00 -15.05
N ASN A 463 -3.05 -10.81 -14.59
CA ASN A 463 -2.66 -10.31 -13.27
C ASN A 463 -3.53 -10.93 -12.17
N CYS A 464 -3.17 -12.13 -11.71
CA CYS A 464 -3.88 -12.81 -10.62
C CYS A 464 -3.19 -12.63 -9.26
N ALA A 465 -3.87 -13.04 -8.18
CA ALA A 465 -3.35 -12.93 -6.83
C ALA A 465 -2.04 -13.71 -6.60
N ASP A 466 -1.81 -14.81 -7.33
CA ASP A 466 -0.56 -15.58 -7.24
C ASP A 466 0.58 -14.79 -7.88
N THR A 467 0.38 -14.31 -9.11
CA THR A 467 1.32 -13.42 -9.82
C THR A 467 1.74 -12.24 -8.96
N ASN A 468 0.78 -11.50 -8.40
CA ASN A 468 1.06 -10.36 -7.52
C ASN A 468 1.85 -10.77 -6.27
N PHE A 469 1.50 -11.89 -5.64
CA PHE A 469 2.22 -12.38 -4.47
C PHE A 469 3.68 -12.68 -4.79
N PHE A 470 3.95 -13.39 -5.89
CA PHE A 470 5.32 -13.72 -6.30
C PHE A 470 6.13 -12.46 -6.63
N LEU A 471 5.58 -11.55 -7.44
CA LEU A 471 6.27 -10.32 -7.81
C LEU A 471 6.60 -9.46 -6.58
N ARG A 472 5.73 -9.48 -5.57
CA ARG A 472 5.93 -8.81 -4.29
C ARG A 472 6.99 -9.48 -3.43
N GLN A 473 7.10 -10.81 -3.47
CA GLN A 473 8.17 -11.54 -2.79
C GLN A 473 9.54 -11.26 -3.40
N CYS A 474 9.65 -11.14 -4.73
CA CYS A 474 10.93 -10.95 -5.42
C CYS A 474 11.43 -9.50 -5.45
N ARG A 475 10.65 -8.54 -4.93
CA ARG A 475 11.13 -7.16 -4.73
C ARG A 475 12.02 -7.03 -3.49
N LEU A 476 12.01 -8.05 -2.65
CA LEU A 476 12.89 -8.26 -1.51
C LEU A 476 14.16 -8.98 -1.99
#